data_AF-A0A8C6QNU4-F1
#
_entry.id   AF-A0A8C6QNU4-F1
#
_cell.length_a   1.000
_cell.length_b   1.000
_cell.length_c   1.000
_cell.angle_alpha   90.00
_cell.angle_beta   90.00
_cell.angle_gamma   90.00
#
_symmetry.space_group_name_H-M   'P 1'
#
loop_
_entity.id
_entity.type
_entity.pdbx_description
1 polymer ?
#
loop_
_entity_poly.entity_id
_entity_poly.type
_entity_poly.pdbx_seq_one_letter_code
_entity_poly.pdbx_strand_id
1 'polypeptide(L)' 'MQLKAMSRYTSPVNLAAFPHLTMVLLAISMFFTAWFFIYKYTCDIYKELLISLVASLFMGFGVLFLLLWVGIYV' A
#
# COMPACT_ATOMS: atom_id res chain seq x y z
N MET A 1 0.03 -38.61 -14.99
CA MET A 1 0.66 -37.71 -15.99
C MET A 1 -0.10 -36.38 -16.12
N GLN A 2 -0.36 -35.64 -15.03
CA GLN A 2 -1.03 -34.32 -15.10
C GLN A 2 -0.19 -33.14 -14.56
N LEU A 3 0.91 -33.40 -13.83
CA LEU A 3 1.79 -32.34 -13.32
C LEU A 3 2.67 -31.67 -14.40
N LYS A 4 2.83 -32.28 -15.58
CA LYS A 4 3.71 -31.78 -16.65
C LYS A 4 3.08 -30.62 -17.46
N ALA A 5 1.78 -30.40 -17.32
CA ALA A 5 1.03 -29.32 -17.98
C ALA A 5 0.85 -28.07 -17.09
N MET A 6 1.31 -28.10 -15.83
CA MET A 6 1.28 -26.92 -14.98
C MET A 6 2.38 -25.95 -15.42
N SER A 7 1.99 -24.81 -15.99
CA SER A 7 2.88 -23.67 -16.20
C SER A 7 3.57 -23.33 -14.89
N ARG A 8 4.88 -23.03 -14.93
CA ARG A 8 5.60 -22.53 -13.76
C ARG A 8 4.82 -21.35 -13.16
N TYR A 9 4.52 -21.43 -11.87
CA TYR A 9 4.01 -20.29 -11.12
C TYR A 9 5.15 -19.29 -10.99
N THR A 10 5.24 -18.39 -11.96
CA THR A 10 6.02 -17.16 -11.82
C THR A 10 5.19 -16.19 -11.00
N SER A 11 5.77 -15.70 -9.91
CA SER A 11 5.15 -14.64 -9.10
C SER A 11 4.67 -13.52 -10.02
N PRO A 12 3.39 -13.10 -9.95
CA PRO A 12 2.82 -12.09 -10.86
C PRO A 12 3.49 -10.72 -10.72
N VAL A 13 4.23 -10.50 -9.63
CA VAL A 13 5.05 -9.30 -9.41
C VAL A 13 6.51 -9.72 -9.26
N ASN A 14 7.37 -9.05 -10.03
CA ASN A 14 8.81 -9.23 -9.95
C ASN A 14 9.33 -8.69 -8.61
N LEU A 15 10.21 -9.44 -7.93
CA LEU A 15 10.79 -9.07 -6.63
C LEU A 15 11.45 -7.67 -6.65
N ALA A 16 12.01 -7.27 -7.79
CA ALA A 16 12.63 -5.95 -7.97
C ALA A 16 11.62 -4.78 -8.02
N ALA A 17 10.34 -5.05 -8.25
CA ALA A 17 9.29 -4.03 -8.32
C ALA A 17 8.67 -3.71 -6.95
N PHE A 18 8.73 -4.65 -5.98
CA PHE A 18 8.24 -4.40 -4.61
C PHE A 18 8.87 -3.14 -4.00
N PRO A 19 10.19 -2.91 -4.16
CA PRO A 19 10.79 -1.70 -3.66
C PRO A 19 10.18 -0.38 -4.05
N HIS A 20 9.95 -0.26 -5.35
CA HIS A 20 9.48 0.95 -5.96
C HIS A 20 8.02 1.19 -5.60
N LEU A 21 7.21 0.11 -5.57
CA LEU A 21 5.82 0.17 -5.15
C LEU A 21 5.68 0.59 -3.68
N THR A 22 6.42 -0.03 -2.75
CA THR A 22 6.39 0.31 -1.33
C THR A 22 6.76 1.77 -1.09
N MET A 23 7.84 2.25 -1.71
CA MET A 23 8.30 3.64 -1.58
C MET A 23 7.23 4.63 -2.06
N VAL A 24 6.63 4.40 -3.22
CA VAL A 24 5.61 5.28 -3.77
C VAL A 24 4.35 5.29 -2.90
N LEU A 25 3.85 4.12 -2.50
CA LEU A 25 2.66 4.05 -1.65
C LEU A 25 2.87 4.69 -0.27
N LEU A 26 4.02 4.46 0.36
CA LEU A 26 4.35 5.07 1.66
C LEU A 26 4.57 6.58 1.57
N ALA A 27 5.25 7.07 0.54
CA ALA A 27 5.48 8.50 0.38
C ALA A 27 4.15 9.26 0.24
N ILE A 28 3.23 8.72 -0.58
CA ILE A 28 1.91 9.30 -0.79
C ILE A 28 1.06 9.18 0.48
N SER A 29 1.08 8.05 1.18
CA SER A 29 0.29 7.86 2.41
C SER A 29 0.75 8.79 3.54
N MET A 30 2.05 8.99 3.71
CA MET A 30 2.60 9.92 4.70
C MET A 30 2.17 11.36 4.40
N PHE A 31 2.15 11.75 3.13
CA PHE A 31 1.65 13.07 2.72
C PHE A 31 0.17 13.27 3.10
N PHE A 32 -0.70 12.31 2.79
CA PHE A 32 -2.12 12.38 3.16
C PHE A 32 -2.35 12.35 4.68
N THR A 33 -1.52 11.63 5.43
CA THR A 33 -1.61 11.55 6.90
C THR A 33 -1.18 12.87 7.55
N ALA A 34 -0.12 13.49 7.05
CA ALA A 34 0.29 14.83 7.49
C ALA A 34 -0.78 15.88 7.17
N TRP A 35 -1.37 15.80 5.98
CA TRP A 35 -2.48 16.66 5.56
C TRP A 35 -3.70 16.48 6.47
N PHE A 36 -4.08 15.24 6.80
CA PHE A 36 -5.16 14.95 7.75
C PHE A 36 -4.94 15.64 9.11
N PHE A 37 -3.70 15.61 9.63
CA PHE A 37 -3.36 16.24 10.92
C PHE A 37 -3.56 17.77 10.93
N ILE A 38 -3.37 18.42 9.78
CA ILE A 38 -3.58 19.86 9.62
C ILE A 38 -5.08 20.17 9.51
N TYR A 39 -5.83 19.36 8.76
CA TYR A 39 -7.25 19.59 8.47
C TYR A 39 -8.18 19.32 9.66
N LYS A 40 -7.72 18.58 10.68
CA LYS A 40 -8.42 18.32 11.93
C LYS A 40 -8.87 19.57 12.69
N TYR A 41 -8.29 20.73 12.40
CA TYR A 41 -8.65 22.00 13.04
C TYR A 41 -9.78 22.77 12.35
N THR A 42 -10.24 22.30 11.20
CA THR A 42 -11.35 22.91 10.44
C THR A 42 -12.58 22.00 10.56
N CYS A 43 -13.69 22.53 11.08
CA CYS A 43 -14.98 21.85 11.35
C CYS A 43 -15.69 21.25 10.11
N ASP A 44 -15.02 20.42 9.31
CA ASP A 44 -15.52 19.80 8.08
C ASP A 44 -15.31 18.27 8.13
N ILE A 45 -16.13 17.61 8.96
CA ILE A 45 -16.04 16.16 9.25
C ILE A 45 -16.07 15.31 7.97
N TYR A 46 -16.87 15.71 6.97
CA TYR A 46 -16.97 14.98 5.69
C TYR A 46 -15.67 14.95 4.91
N LYS A 47 -14.94 16.08 4.88
CA LYS A 47 -13.65 16.16 4.16
C LYS A 47 -12.56 15.41 4.91
N GLU A 48 -12.53 15.53 6.23
CA GLU A 48 -11.62 14.77 7.09
C GLU A 48 -11.79 13.25 6.92
N LEU A 49 -13.04 12.78 6.84
CA LEU A 49 -13.35 11.36 6.69
C LEU A 49 -12.93 10.84 5.31
N LEU A 50 -13.14 11.63 4.25
CA LEU A 50 -12.64 11.28 2.90
C LEU A 50 -11.11 11.18 2.86
N ILE A 51 -10.41 12.16 3.44
CA ILE A 51 -8.95 12.19 3.44
C ILE A 51 -8.36 11.06 4.27
N SER A 52 -8.93 10.78 5.45
CA SER A 52 -8.49 9.67 6.31
C SER A 52 -8.79 8.30 5.70
N LEU A 53 -9.92 8.14 5.01
CA LEU A 53 -10.24 6.92 4.26
C LEU A 53 -9.19 6.66 3.18
N VAL A 54 -8.88 7.68 2.37
CA VAL A 54 -7.86 7.58 1.32
C VAL A 54 -6.49 7.28 1.93
N ALA A 55 -6.09 8.01 2.98
CA ALA A 55 -4.82 7.78 3.69
C ALA A 55 -4.70 6.34 4.21
N SER A 56 -5.76 5.81 4.85
CA SER A 56 -5.77 4.46 5.43
C SER A 56 -5.66 3.36 4.37
N LEU A 57 -6.29 3.54 3.19
CA LEU A 57 -6.17 2.63 2.06
C LEU A 57 -4.72 2.58 1.57
N PHE A 58 -4.11 3.74 1.29
CA PHE A 58 -2.73 3.79 0.81
C PHE A 58 -1.72 3.29 1.84
N MET A 59 -1.95 3.59 3.12
CA MET A 59 -1.10 3.10 4.22
C MET A 59 -1.22 1.57 4.37
N GLY A 60 -2.43 1.02 4.28
CA GLY A 60 -2.65 -0.42 4.35
C GLY A 60 -1.94 -1.17 3.22
N PHE A 61 -2.10 -0.73 1.97
CA PHE A 61 -1.37 -1.31 0.85
C PHE A 61 0.15 -1.10 0.97
N GLY A 62 0.61 0.08 1.40
CA GLY A 62 2.03 0.36 1.60
C GLY A 62 2.68 -0.59 2.61
N VAL A 63 2.00 -0.90 3.72
CA VAL A 63 2.48 -1.84 4.74
C VAL A 63 2.51 -3.27 4.22
N LEU A 64 1.51 -3.70 3.43
CA LEU A 64 1.52 -5.03 2.79
C LEU A 64 2.76 -5.19 1.90
N PHE A 65 3.04 -4.22 1.02
CA PHE A 65 4.22 -4.28 0.16
C PHE A 65 5.54 -4.18 0.93
N LEU A 66 5.57 -3.45 2.06
CA LEU A 66 6.72 -3.43 2.97
C LEU A 66 6.98 -4.78 3.63
N LEU A 67 5.92 -5.49 4.03
CA LEU A 67 5.99 -6.83 4.61
C LEU A 67 6.55 -7.83 3.59
N LEU A 68 6.03 -7.78 2.35
CA LEU A 68 6.56 -8.57 1.23
C LEU A 68 8.03 -8.24 0.94
N TRP A 69 8.43 -6.96 1.00
CA TRP A 69 9.84 -6.59 0.83
C TRP A 69 10.71 -7.29 1.86
N VAL A 70 10.39 -7.18 3.15
CA VAL A 70 11.16 -7.77 4.25
C VAL A 70 11.27 -9.30 4.16
N GLY A 71 10.49 -9.93 3.28
CA GLY A 71 10.47 -11.38 3.05
C GLY A 71 9.44 -12.10 3.90
N ILE A 72 8.51 -11.36 4.52
CA ILE A 72 7.37 -11.90 5.24
C ILE A 72 6.23 -11.99 4.23
N TYR A 73 5.99 -13.20 3.74
CA TYR A 73 4.88 -13.52 2.85
C TYR A 73 3.62 -13.76 3.70
N VAL A 74 2.62 -12.88 3.55
CA VAL A 74 1.31 -12.96 4.24
C VAL A 74 0.25 -13.54 3.31
#